data_AF-A0A7Y8GU82-F1
#
_entry.id   AF-A0A7Y8GU82-F1
#
_cell.length_a   1.000
_cell.length_b   1.000
_cell.length_c   1.000
_cell.angle_alpha   90.00
_cell.angle_beta   90.00
_cell.angle_gamma   90.00
#
_symmetry.space_group_name_H-M   'P 1'
#
loop_
_entity.id
_entity.type
_entity.pdbx_description
1 polymer ?
#
loop_
_entity_poly.entity_id
_entity_poly.type
_entity_poly.pdbx_seq_one_letter_code
_entity_poly.pdbx_strand_id
1 'polypeptide(L)'
;MAHTPPHDPTEVAPAQRLRDALAQLTAADGGAAPTAKALCELAGVSRNALYRYHPDILIELHRLQHRRRRTSGPSALALEQLRADNRSLHHQVAMIAALVDHYFCAWQESQTLLERRERELAELRRHVKPKLVSIQHK
;
A
#
# COMPACT_ATOMS: atom_id res chain seq x y z
N MET A 1 -48.76 27.05 38.75
CA MET A 1 -47.46 27.76 38.61
C MET A 1 -46.38 26.72 38.37
N ALA A 2 -45.93 26.57 37.12
CA ALA A 2 -44.81 25.70 36.77
C ALA A 2 -43.72 26.59 36.15
N HIS A 3 -42.54 26.55 36.76
CA HIS A 3 -41.39 27.38 36.45
C HIS A 3 -40.70 26.84 35.19
N THR A 4 -40.91 27.49 34.05
CA THR A 4 -40.10 27.29 32.85
C THR A 4 -38.75 27.99 33.08
N PRO A 5 -37.60 27.31 32.98
CA PRO A 5 -36.31 27.98 33.12
C PRO A 5 -36.10 28.95 31.94
N PRO A 6 -35.35 30.04 32.16
CA PRO A 6 -35.08 31.02 31.11
C PRO A 6 -34.19 30.39 30.04
N HIS A 7 -34.65 30.36 28.80
CA HIS A 7 -33.83 29.97 27.66
C HIS A 7 -32.94 31.16 27.31
N ASP A 8 -31.63 31.03 27.51
CA ASP A 8 -30.66 32.07 27.15
C ASP A 8 -30.74 32.35 25.64
N PRO A 9 -30.89 33.62 25.21
CA PRO A 9 -31.02 33.99 23.80
C PRO A 9 -29.70 33.91 23.01
N THR A 10 -28.62 33.41 23.62
CA THR A 10 -27.27 33.30 23.05
C THR A 10 -26.92 31.89 22.56
N GLU A 11 -27.76 30.89 22.84
CA GLU A 11 -27.52 29.53 22.32
C GLU A 11 -28.00 29.42 20.87
N VAL A 12 -27.05 29.53 19.95
CA VAL A 12 -27.27 29.21 18.54
C VAL A 12 -27.87 27.80 18.44
N ALA A 13 -29.04 27.70 17.80
CA ALA A 13 -29.78 26.46 17.68
C ALA A 13 -28.89 25.32 17.14
N PRO A 14 -29.02 24.07 17.64
CA PRO A 14 -28.17 22.94 17.23
C PRO A 14 -28.11 22.73 15.71
N ALA A 15 -29.22 22.97 15.01
CA ALA A 15 -29.30 22.91 13.56
C ALA A 15 -28.41 23.96 12.87
N GLN A 16 -28.35 25.17 13.41
CA GLN A 16 -27.54 26.25 12.86
C GLN A 16 -26.05 25.99 13.10
N ARG A 17 -25.67 25.54 14.30
CA ARG A 17 -24.30 25.10 14.61
C ARG A 17 -23.81 23.99 13.68
N LEU A 18 -24.68 23.03 13.36
CA LEU A 18 -24.38 21.96 12.41
C LEU A 18 -24.20 22.48 10.97
N ARG A 19 -24.99 23.48 10.54
CA ARG A 19 -24.82 24.10 9.21
C ARG A 19 -23.55 24.91 9.12
N ASP A 20 -23.21 25.67 10.16
CA ASP A 20 -21.98 26.45 10.22
C ASP A 20 -20.75 25.52 10.21
N ALA A 21 -20.79 24.42 10.97
CA ALA A 21 -19.75 23.39 10.94
C ALA A 21 -19.62 22.72 9.57
N LEU A 22 -20.74 22.46 8.88
CA LEU A 22 -20.72 21.93 7.52
C LEU A 22 -20.11 22.93 6.54
N ALA A 23 -20.44 24.22 6.64
CA ALA A 23 -19.85 25.28 5.83
C ALA A 23 -18.33 25.37 6.05
N GLN A 24 -17.87 25.29 7.29
CA GLN A 24 -16.44 25.22 7.61
C GLN A 24 -15.78 23.98 6.98
N LEU A 25 -16.41 22.81 7.08
CA LEU A 25 -15.89 21.60 6.45
C LEU A 25 -15.87 21.72 4.93
N THR A 26 -16.84 22.39 4.30
CA THR A 26 -16.81 22.63 2.85
C THR A 26 -15.71 23.57 2.42
N ALA A 27 -15.41 24.61 3.21
CA ALA A 27 -14.38 25.60 2.93
C ALA A 27 -12.97 25.07 3.24
N ALA A 28 -12.83 24.19 4.23
CA ALA A 28 -11.57 23.53 4.54
C ALA A 28 -11.23 22.54 3.43
N ASP A 29 -10.28 22.88 2.57
CA ASP A 29 -9.86 22.07 1.43
C ASP A 29 -8.93 20.90 1.85
N GLY A 30 -9.40 20.12 2.83
CA GLY A 30 -8.76 18.89 3.26
C GLY A 30 -9.13 17.75 2.31
N GLY A 31 -8.13 17.12 1.69
CA GLY A 31 -8.33 15.99 0.76
C GLY A 31 -9.10 14.81 1.35
N ALA A 32 -9.15 14.68 2.68
CA ALA A 32 -9.95 13.68 3.37
C ALA A 32 -11.46 14.02 3.34
N ALA A 33 -12.28 13.00 3.08
CA ALA A 33 -13.73 13.13 3.11
C ALA A 33 -14.23 13.39 4.57
N PRO A 34 -15.01 14.46 4.82
CA PRO A 34 -15.44 14.83 6.15
C PRO A 34 -16.41 13.79 6.74
N THR A 35 -16.25 13.44 8.01
CA THR A 35 -17.07 12.41 8.67
C THR A 35 -18.16 13.01 9.55
N ALA A 36 -19.23 12.23 9.82
CA ALA A 36 -20.30 12.66 10.73
C ALA A 36 -19.77 12.93 12.15
N LYS A 37 -18.73 12.19 12.58
CA LYS A 37 -18.03 12.43 13.84
C LYS A 37 -17.39 13.82 13.86
N ALA A 38 -16.61 14.15 12.83
CA ALA A 38 -15.93 15.45 12.74
C ALA A 38 -16.93 16.63 12.69
N LEU A 39 -18.04 16.46 11.95
CA LEU A 39 -19.11 17.45 11.92
C LEU A 39 -19.74 17.68 13.30
N CYS A 40 -20.08 16.60 14.00
CA CYS A 40 -20.64 16.65 15.35
C CYS A 40 -19.69 17.26 16.39
N GLU A 41 -18.40 16.94 16.30
CA GLU A 41 -17.36 17.50 17.18
C GLU A 41 -17.21 19.01 16.97
N LEU A 42 -17.21 19.48 15.71
CA LEU A 42 -17.17 20.91 15.39
C LEU A 42 -18.44 21.67 15.84
N ALA A 43 -19.60 21.06 15.70
CA ALA A 43 -20.88 21.69 16.07
C ALA A 43 -21.18 21.62 17.58
N GLY A 44 -20.46 20.77 18.33
CA GLY A 44 -20.78 20.46 19.73
C GLY A 44 -22.15 19.79 19.87
N VAL A 45 -22.50 18.87 18.95
CA VAL A 45 -23.78 18.17 18.92
C VAL A 45 -23.54 16.66 18.94
N SER A 46 -24.37 15.91 19.70
CA SER A 46 -24.25 14.46 19.72
C SER A 46 -24.60 13.83 18.36
N ARG A 47 -23.91 12.73 18.00
CA ARG A 47 -24.21 11.97 16.78
C ARG A 47 -25.66 11.46 16.77
N ASN A 48 -26.21 11.07 17.91
CA ASN A 48 -27.60 10.62 18.01
C ASN A 48 -28.60 11.75 17.66
N ALA A 49 -28.32 12.98 18.10
CA ALA A 49 -29.16 14.13 17.75
C ALA A 49 -29.09 14.44 16.24
N LEU A 50 -27.90 14.35 15.63
CA LEU A 50 -27.74 14.48 14.19
C LEU A 50 -28.58 13.44 13.43
N TYR A 51 -28.50 12.15 13.79
CA TYR A 51 -29.24 11.09 13.11
C TYR A 51 -30.76 11.18 13.26
N ARG A 52 -31.25 11.62 14.42
CA ARG A 52 -32.70 11.66 14.69
C ARG A 52 -33.39 12.92 14.20
N TYR A 53 -32.74 14.07 14.32
CA TYR A 53 -33.40 15.37 14.17
C TYR A 53 -32.91 16.19 12.98
N HIS A 54 -31.77 15.82 12.37
CA HIS A 54 -31.17 16.60 11.29
C HIS A 54 -30.77 15.73 10.07
N PRO A 55 -31.72 14.98 9.48
CA PRO A 55 -31.46 14.13 8.31
C PRO A 55 -31.09 14.94 7.06
N ASP A 56 -31.57 16.17 6.95
CA ASP A 56 -31.23 17.12 5.87
C ASP A 56 -29.72 17.41 5.84
N ILE A 57 -29.13 17.67 7.01
CA ILE A 57 -27.69 17.97 7.15
C ILE A 57 -26.84 16.73 6.85
N LEU A 58 -27.32 15.54 7.21
CA LEU A 58 -26.65 14.28 6.87
C LEU A 58 -26.59 14.04 5.36
N ILE A 59 -27.66 14.36 4.63
CA ILE A 59 -27.69 14.25 3.17
C ILE A 59 -26.64 15.18 2.55
N GLU A 60 -26.53 16.42 3.03
CA GLU A 60 -25.52 17.36 2.56
C GLU A 60 -24.09 16.91 2.88
N LEU A 61 -23.87 16.34 4.07
CA LEU A 61 -22.58 15.75 4.42
C LEU A 61 -22.23 14.59 3.46
N HIS A 62 -23.18 13.72 3.14
CA HIS A 62 -22.95 12.64 2.16
C HIS A 62 -22.63 13.19 0.77
N ARG A 63 -23.32 14.23 0.31
CA ARG A 63 -23.02 14.90 -0.97
C ARG A 63 -21.59 15.43 -1.00
N LEU A 64 -21.16 16.08 0.08
CA LEU A 64 -19.79 16.59 0.22
C LEU A 64 -18.76 15.46 0.22
N GLN A 65 -19.01 14.38 0.96
CA GLN A 65 -18.15 13.18 0.96
C GLN A 65 -18.02 12.58 -0.44
N HIS A 66 -19.13 12.43 -1.16
CA HIS A 66 -19.12 11.91 -2.52
C HIS A 66 -18.33 12.81 -3.47
N ARG A 67 -18.51 14.14 -3.37
CA ARG A 67 -17.75 15.11 -4.18
C ARG A 67 -16.24 14.95 -3.94
N ARG A 68 -15.80 14.91 -2.68
CA ARG A 68 -14.38 14.77 -2.33
C ARG A 68 -13.77 13.44 -2.73
N ARG A 69 -14.51 12.33 -2.61
CA ARG A 69 -14.03 11.02 -3.06
C ARG A 69 -13.81 10.97 -4.56
N ARG A 70 -14.64 11.66 -5.35
CA ARG A 70 -14.46 11.75 -6.81
C ARG A 70 -13.27 12.61 -7.20
N THR A 71 -12.94 13.64 -6.42
CA THR A 71 -11.77 14.51 -6.68
C THR A 71 -10.46 13.97 -6.10
N SER A 72 -10.52 13.17 -5.03
CA SER A 72 -9.35 12.61 -4.34
C SER A 72 -8.87 11.26 -4.90
N GLY A 73 -9.59 10.66 -5.84
CA GLY A 73 -9.11 9.45 -6.51
C GLY A 73 -7.90 9.78 -7.41
N PRO A 74 -6.92 8.85 -7.57
CA PRO A 74 -5.93 9.00 -8.62
C PRO A 74 -6.66 9.17 -9.95
N SER A 75 -6.21 10.13 -10.77
CA SER A 75 -6.74 10.29 -12.13
C SER A 75 -6.75 8.93 -12.84
N ALA A 76 -7.79 8.65 -13.64
CA ALA A 76 -7.90 7.40 -14.38
C ALA A 76 -6.62 7.11 -15.19
N LEU A 77 -6.01 8.16 -15.74
CA LEU A 77 -4.72 8.10 -16.43
C LEU A 77 -3.56 7.67 -15.52
N ALA A 78 -3.50 8.17 -14.29
CA ALA A 78 -2.47 7.77 -13.32
C ALA A 78 -2.64 6.31 -12.90
N LEU A 79 -3.89 5.85 -12.75
CA LEU A 79 -4.17 4.44 -12.43
C LEU A 79 -3.83 3.51 -13.60
N GLU A 80 -4.10 3.92 -14.83
CA GLU A 80 -3.71 3.18 -16.03
C GLU A 80 -2.20 3.11 -16.20
N GLN A 81 -1.50 4.21 -15.94
CA GLN A 81 -0.04 4.25 -15.96
C GLN A 81 0.53 3.29 -14.91
N LEU A 82 0.06 3.33 -13.67
CA LEU A 82 0.48 2.42 -12.61
C LEU A 82 0.27 0.94 -12.98
N ARG A 83 -0.83 0.62 -13.67
CA ARG A 83 -1.10 -0.74 -14.16
C ARG A 83 -0.14 -1.12 -15.28
N ALA A 84 0.21 -0.20 -16.18
CA ALA A 84 1.19 -0.44 -17.23
C ALA A 84 2.59 -0.67 -16.65
N ASP A 85 3.00 0.17 -15.70
CA ASP A 85 4.29 0.05 -14.99
C ASP A 85 4.37 -1.27 -14.23
N ASN A 86 3.29 -1.64 -13.53
CA ASN A 86 3.23 -2.92 -12.82
C ASN A 86 3.41 -4.10 -13.79
N ARG A 87 2.71 -4.13 -14.93
CA ARG A 87 2.91 -5.17 -15.95
C ARG A 87 4.35 -5.22 -16.46
N SER A 88 4.97 -4.06 -16.70
CA SER A 88 6.37 -3.96 -17.13
C SER A 88 7.33 -4.54 -16.10
N LEU A 89 7.15 -4.19 -14.82
CA LEU A 89 7.96 -4.72 -13.72
C LEU A 89 7.81 -6.24 -13.58
N HIS A 90 6.59 -6.76 -13.65
CA HIS A 90 6.35 -8.20 -13.62
C HIS A 90 7.07 -8.92 -14.77
N HIS A 91 7.08 -8.33 -15.97
CA HIS A 91 7.81 -8.88 -17.10
C HIS A 91 9.33 -8.88 -16.87
N GLN A 92 9.89 -7.79 -16.34
CA GLN A 92 11.33 -7.72 -16.02
C GLN A 92 11.74 -8.74 -14.96
N VAL A 93 10.92 -8.92 -13.92
CA VAL A 93 11.16 -9.94 -12.88
C VAL A 93 11.15 -11.34 -13.49
N ALA A 94 10.20 -11.64 -14.37
CA ALA A 94 10.15 -12.93 -15.06
C ALA A 94 11.40 -13.19 -15.91
N MET A 95 11.89 -12.16 -16.62
CA MET A 95 13.13 -12.26 -17.39
C MET A 95 14.36 -12.54 -16.52
N ILE A 96 14.48 -11.85 -15.39
CA ILE A 96 15.58 -12.07 -14.44
C ILE A 96 15.50 -13.48 -13.85
N ALA A 97 14.31 -13.94 -13.47
CA ALA A 97 14.12 -15.30 -12.96
C ALA A 97 14.55 -16.35 -13.99
N ALA A 98 14.14 -16.20 -15.25
CA ALA A 98 14.55 -17.10 -16.33
C ALA A 98 16.08 -17.12 -16.55
N LEU A 99 16.74 -15.96 -16.43
CA LEU A 99 18.21 -15.89 -16.51
C LEU A 99 18.87 -16.60 -15.33
N VAL A 100 18.37 -16.41 -14.12
CA VAL A 100 18.88 -17.11 -12.93
C VAL A 100 18.75 -18.62 -13.09
N ASP A 101 17.59 -19.10 -13.53
CA ASP A 101 17.35 -20.52 -13.78
C ASP A 101 18.32 -21.06 -14.84
N HIS A 102 18.53 -20.32 -15.94
CA HIS A 102 19.45 -20.70 -16.99
C HIS A 102 20.90 -20.85 -16.48
N TYR A 103 21.38 -19.85 -15.74
CA TYR A 103 22.74 -19.89 -15.18
C TYR A 103 22.89 -20.96 -14.09
N PHE A 104 21.84 -21.19 -13.30
CA PHE A 104 21.83 -22.26 -12.31
C PHE A 104 21.96 -23.64 -12.98
N CYS A 105 21.19 -23.89 -14.04
CA CYS A 105 21.31 -25.13 -14.82
C CYS A 105 22.72 -25.30 -15.42
N ALA A 106 23.26 -24.25 -16.05
CA ALA A 106 24.61 -24.29 -16.64
C ALA A 106 25.71 -24.55 -15.59
N TRP A 107 25.56 -23.97 -14.39
CA TRP A 107 26.46 -24.25 -13.27
C TRP A 107 26.34 -25.70 -12.81
N GLN A 108 25.12 -26.23 -12.66
CA GLN A 108 24.88 -27.61 -12.22
C GLN A 108 25.46 -28.64 -13.22
N GLU A 109 25.33 -28.38 -14.53
CA GLU A 109 25.96 -29.19 -15.57
C GLU A 109 27.48 -29.17 -15.44
N SER A 110 28.06 -27.98 -15.23
CA SER A 110 29.50 -27.80 -15.05
C SER A 110 30.03 -28.52 -13.81
N GLN A 111 29.29 -28.48 -12.69
CA GLN A 111 29.62 -29.23 -11.48
C GLN A 111 29.61 -30.73 -11.74
N THR A 112 28.59 -31.24 -12.43
CA THR A 112 28.48 -32.66 -12.77
C THR A 112 29.66 -33.13 -13.63
N LEU A 113 30.07 -32.32 -14.61
CA LEU A 113 31.25 -32.61 -15.43
C LEU A 113 32.54 -32.60 -14.61
N LEU A 114 32.68 -31.64 -13.68
CA LEU A 114 33.84 -31.54 -12.80
C LEU A 114 33.96 -32.77 -11.90
N GLU A 115 32.88 -33.16 -11.22
CA GLU A 115 32.84 -34.35 -10.37
C GLU A 115 33.24 -35.61 -11.14
N ARG A 116 32.76 -35.76 -12.38
CA ARG A 116 33.16 -36.88 -13.24
C ARG A 116 34.66 -36.87 -13.50
N ARG A 117 35.24 -35.71 -13.84
CA ARG A 117 36.68 -35.57 -14.08
C ARG A 117 37.50 -35.83 -12.83
N GLU A 118 37.04 -35.41 -11.66
CA GLU A 118 37.68 -35.69 -10.39
C GLU A 118 37.70 -37.20 -10.09
N ARG A 119 36.61 -37.91 -10.36
CA ARG A 119 36.55 -39.39 -10.25
C ARG A 119 37.53 -40.06 -11.21
N GLU A 120 37.53 -39.67 -12.49
CA GLU A 120 38.47 -40.19 -13.49
C GLU A 120 39.94 -39.95 -13.06
N LEU A 121 40.26 -38.75 -12.56
CA LEU A 121 41.60 -38.44 -12.04
C LEU A 121 41.98 -39.28 -10.82
N ALA A 122 41.04 -39.51 -9.91
CA ALA A 122 41.27 -40.35 -8.74
C ALA A 122 41.53 -41.81 -9.15
N GLU A 123 40.78 -42.35 -10.11
CA GLU A 123 41.00 -43.68 -10.67
C GLU A 123 42.37 -43.81 -11.34
N LEU A 124 42.75 -42.85 -12.18
CA LEU A 124 44.09 -42.82 -12.79
C LEU A 124 45.19 -42.78 -11.72
N ARG A 125 45.05 -41.93 -10.70
CA ARG A 125 46.01 -41.86 -9.58
C ARG A 125 46.14 -43.18 -8.82
N ARG A 126 45.05 -43.95 -8.69
CA ARG A 126 45.09 -45.29 -8.07
C ARG A 126 45.87 -46.30 -8.90
N HIS A 127 45.85 -46.18 -10.22
CA HIS A 127 46.51 -47.13 -11.13
C HIS A 127 47.91 -46.72 -11.57
N VAL A 128 48.29 -45.45 -11.38
CA VAL A 128 49.66 -44.98 -11.61
C VAL A 128 50.56 -45.43 -10.46
N LYS A 129 51.52 -46.32 -10.73
CA LYS A 129 52.65 -46.57 -9.82
C LYS A 129 53.56 -45.33 -9.83
N PRO A 130 53.79 -44.64 -8.70
CA PRO A 130 54.63 -43.45 -8.69
C PRO A 130 56.06 -43.82 -9.09
N LYS A 131 56.51 -43.33 -10.24
CA LYS A 131 57.92 -43.39 -10.62
C LYS A 131 58.62 -42.25 -9.89
N LEU A 132 59.18 -42.55 -8.72
CA LEU A 132 59.95 -41.59 -7.94
C LEU A 132 61.18 -41.16 -8.76
N VAL A 133 61.21 -39.89 -9.17
CA VAL A 133 62.38 -39.28 -9.80
C VAL A 133 63.12 -38.51 -8.70
N SER A 134 64.29 -38.99 -8.31
CA SER A 134 65.15 -38.30 -7.34
C SER A 134 65.72 -37.03 -7.99
N ILE A 135 65.39 -35.87 -7.43
CA ILE A 135 66.00 -34.60 -7.84
C ILE A 135 67.34 -34.48 -7.11
N GLN A 136 68.45 -34.56 -7.85
CA GLN A 136 69.76 -34.27 -7.29
C GLN A 136 69.97 -32.75 -7.27
N HIS A 137 70.07 -32.17 -6.08
CA HIS A 137 70.57 -30.81 -5.91
C HIS A 137 72.08 -30.80 -6.17
N LYS A 138 72.52 -29.98 -7.13
CA LYS A 138 73.92 -29.62 -7.34
C LYS A 138 74.31 -28.45 -6.45
#